data_AF-A0A931R0V3-F1
#
_entry.id   AF-A0A931R0V3-F1
#
_cell.length_a   1.000
_cell.length_b   1.000
_cell.length_c   1.000
_cell.angle_alpha   90.00
_cell.angle_beta   90.00
_cell.angle_gamma   90.00
#
_symmetry.space_group_name_H-M   'P 1'
#
loop_
_entity.id
_entity.type
_entity.pdbx_description
1 polymer ?
#
loop_
_entity_poly.entity_id
_entity_poly.type
_entity_poly.pdbx_seq_one_letter_code
_entity_poly.pdbx_strand_id
1 'polypeptide(L)'
;MKRKFVALSTMVFLLLLTSHFAKAMAGCGCEHPLPLPAAVIPSVIYPGMPVKLYSDNFVPGENYIVWFGAVKVQATADMDRESKRRIKVTLLHWSLPFGPTMINVRDSSHNSVLSIPSSDFTVIPPPYTLPSRGENQYHYQKLTVGADGTLYCALNMEWVRQAVHIEGQLLGYPLRIDDFTVLNVQGYNMETVGLWRIDPTGSDKSDEILYDRHSFELYYQDHAERRPHEVDSADPDYHLDGTRHIDHEHLILAISGHLGRTTTPLPPGPTRELKVEFRLHLE
;
A
#
# COMPACT_ATOMS: atom_id res chain seq x y z
N MET A 1 -37.62 20.02 -45.71
CA MET A 1 -37.26 20.53 -44.36
C MET A 1 -36.73 19.49 -43.36
N LYS A 2 -36.62 18.18 -43.68
CA LYS A 2 -36.20 17.14 -42.69
C LYS A 2 -34.73 16.70 -42.72
N ARG A 3 -33.91 17.16 -43.68
CA ARG A 3 -32.51 16.70 -43.82
C ARG A 3 -31.44 17.55 -43.11
N LYS A 4 -31.78 18.76 -42.62
CA LYS A 4 -30.82 19.65 -41.96
C LYS A 4 -30.72 19.45 -40.43
N PHE A 5 -31.68 18.76 -39.81
CA PHE A 5 -31.68 18.51 -38.36
C PHE A 5 -30.88 17.27 -37.94
N VAL A 6 -30.63 16.32 -38.85
CA VAL A 6 -29.88 15.10 -38.53
C VAL A 6 -28.39 15.43 -38.35
N ALA A 7 -27.82 16.28 -39.22
CA ALA A 7 -26.39 16.60 -39.19
C ALA A 7 -25.95 17.35 -37.92
N LEU A 8 -26.81 18.20 -37.35
CA LEU A 8 -26.48 18.94 -36.12
C LEU A 8 -26.52 18.05 -34.88
N SER A 9 -27.42 17.05 -34.86
CA SER A 9 -27.54 16.12 -33.73
C SER A 9 -26.38 15.13 -33.69
N THR A 10 -25.82 14.73 -34.83
CA THR A 10 -24.64 13.84 -34.88
C THR A 10 -23.36 14.57 -34.46
N MET A 11 -23.23 15.86 -34.78
CA MET A 11 -22.05 16.65 -34.43
C MET A 11 -21.99 16.99 -32.93
N VAL A 12 -23.14 17.29 -32.30
CA VAL A 12 -23.21 17.49 -30.84
C VAL A 12 -22.98 16.17 -30.08
N PHE A 13 -23.44 15.03 -30.61
CA PHE A 13 -23.17 13.73 -30.01
C PHE A 13 -21.70 13.32 -30.11
N LEU A 14 -21.01 13.63 -31.22
CA LEU A 14 -19.56 13.42 -31.35
C LEU A 14 -18.74 14.34 -30.43
N LEU A 15 -19.14 15.61 -30.26
CA LEU A 15 -18.47 16.54 -29.34
C LEU A 15 -18.65 16.16 -27.86
N LEU A 16 -19.80 15.59 -27.48
CA LEU A 16 -20.07 15.06 -26.14
C LEU A 16 -19.32 13.73 -25.87
N LEU A 17 -19.02 12.95 -26.91
CA LEU A 17 -18.17 11.75 -26.80
C LEU A 17 -16.70 12.11 -26.66
N THR A 18 -16.23 13.21 -27.26
CA THR A 18 -14.84 13.66 -27.09
C THR A 18 -14.56 14.34 -25.75
N SER A 19 -15.58 14.79 -25.02
CA SER A 19 -15.40 15.40 -23.68
C SER A 19 -15.41 14.39 -22.53
N HIS A 20 -15.69 13.11 -22.78
CA HIS A 20 -15.61 12.03 -21.78
C HIS A 20 -14.34 11.20 -21.88
N PHE A 21 -13.55 11.38 -22.94
CA PHE A 21 -12.12 11.09 -22.90
C PHE A 21 -11.41 12.32 -22.37
N ALA A 22 -11.65 12.65 -21.10
CA ALA A 22 -10.48 13.03 -20.31
C ALA A 22 -9.53 11.87 -20.54
N LYS A 23 -8.48 12.08 -21.35
CA LYS A 23 -7.28 11.29 -21.21
C LYS A 23 -7.12 11.20 -19.71
N ALA A 24 -7.20 9.99 -19.14
CA ALA A 24 -6.45 9.71 -17.94
C ALA A 24 -5.05 10.17 -18.34
N MET A 25 -4.73 11.41 -18.00
CA MET A 25 -3.39 11.88 -18.14
C MET A 25 -2.67 10.85 -17.31
N ALA A 26 -1.71 10.16 -17.92
CA ALA A 26 -0.59 9.61 -17.18
C ALA A 26 0.18 10.79 -16.56
N GLY A 27 -0.53 11.64 -15.81
CA GLY A 27 0.01 12.62 -14.91
C GLY A 27 0.65 11.79 -13.83
N CYS A 28 1.90 12.14 -13.52
CA CYS A 28 2.65 11.77 -12.31
C CYS A 28 1.75 10.95 -11.39
N GLY A 29 1.96 9.64 -11.25
CA GLY A 29 1.10 8.76 -10.42
C GLY A 29 0.85 9.28 -8.99
N CYS A 30 1.48 10.38 -8.63
CA CYS A 30 1.26 11.39 -7.59
C CYS A 30 -0.20 11.89 -7.36
N GLU A 31 -1.17 11.69 -8.26
CA GLU A 31 -2.59 12.02 -7.98
C GLU A 31 -3.36 10.82 -7.40
N HIS A 32 -3.34 10.66 -6.07
CA HIS A 32 -4.27 9.78 -5.34
C HIS A 32 -5.03 10.55 -4.24
N PRO A 33 -6.26 10.13 -3.90
CA PRO A 33 -6.92 10.59 -2.69
C PRO A 33 -6.02 10.36 -1.47
N LEU A 34 -6.02 11.30 -0.53
CA LEU A 34 -5.24 11.16 0.70
C LEU A 34 -5.66 9.91 1.47
N PRO A 35 -4.72 9.26 2.18
CA PRO A 35 -5.06 8.20 3.13
C PRO A 35 -6.12 8.70 4.10
N LEU A 36 -7.06 7.83 4.46
CA LEU A 36 -8.08 8.17 5.45
C LEU A 36 -7.41 8.60 6.76
N PRO A 37 -7.88 9.69 7.40
CA PRO A 37 -7.35 10.10 8.69
C PRO A 37 -7.46 8.98 9.73
N ALA A 38 -6.34 8.65 10.37
CA ALA A 38 -6.25 7.66 11.43
C ALA A 38 -5.14 8.04 12.42
N ALA A 39 -5.21 7.48 13.63
CA ALA A 39 -4.17 7.68 14.65
C ALA A 39 -2.83 7.04 14.27
N VAL A 40 -2.83 6.09 13.32
CA VAL A 40 -1.66 5.42 12.75
C VAL A 40 -1.80 5.30 11.24
N ILE A 41 -0.76 5.69 10.50
CA ILE A 41 -0.74 5.59 9.04
C ILE A 41 0.65 5.12 8.57
N PRO A 42 0.74 4.05 7.76
CA PRO A 42 -0.35 3.10 7.48
C PRO A 42 -0.65 2.20 8.69
N SER A 43 -1.80 1.50 8.64
CA SER A 43 -2.22 0.53 9.66
C SER A 43 -1.45 -0.81 9.58
N VAL A 44 -0.56 -0.96 8.62
CA VAL A 44 0.23 -2.17 8.39
C VAL A 44 1.67 -1.80 8.03
N ILE A 45 2.65 -2.46 8.65
CA ILE A 45 4.08 -2.17 8.41
C ILE A 45 4.92 -3.43 8.35
N TYR A 46 6.07 -3.36 7.68
CA TYR A 46 7.16 -4.33 7.81
C TYR A 46 8.42 -3.66 8.41
N PRO A 47 9.40 -4.44 8.93
CA PRO A 47 10.64 -3.86 9.43
C PRO A 47 11.37 -3.02 8.38
N GLY A 48 11.75 -1.79 8.73
CA GLY A 48 12.37 -0.80 7.84
C GLY A 48 11.39 0.16 7.18
N MET A 49 10.08 -0.08 7.33
CA MET A 49 9.04 0.82 6.83
C MET A 49 8.75 1.95 7.85
N PRO A 50 8.61 3.21 7.41
CA PRO A 50 8.20 4.30 8.28
C PRO A 50 6.72 4.20 8.63
N VAL A 51 6.36 4.59 9.85
CA VAL A 51 4.98 4.73 10.32
C VAL A 51 4.78 6.07 11.01
N LYS A 52 3.62 6.67 10.75
CA LYS A 52 3.22 7.98 11.30
C LYS A 52 2.14 7.76 12.35
N LEU A 53 2.34 8.33 13.52
CA LEU A 53 1.36 8.37 14.60
C LEU A 53 0.85 9.79 14.75
N TYR A 54 -0.46 9.98 14.89
CA TYR A 54 -1.10 11.29 15.03
C TYR A 54 -1.86 11.38 16.36
N SER A 55 -1.69 12.51 17.06
CA SER A 55 -2.43 12.82 18.29
C SER A 55 -2.37 14.30 18.60
N ASP A 56 -3.50 14.88 19.01
CA ASP A 56 -3.56 16.26 19.48
C ASP A 56 -2.81 16.47 20.81
N ASN A 57 -2.47 15.39 21.51
CA ASN A 57 -1.69 15.44 22.75
C ASN A 57 -0.18 15.51 22.52
N PHE A 58 0.29 15.35 21.27
CA PHE A 58 1.70 15.53 20.96
C PHE A 58 2.10 17.00 21.04
N VAL A 59 3.30 17.25 21.56
CA VAL A 59 3.92 18.57 21.68
C VAL A 59 5.16 18.57 20.78
N PRO A 60 5.17 19.34 19.68
CA PRO A 60 6.33 19.38 18.78
C PRO A 60 7.63 19.73 19.52
N GLY A 61 8.70 18.98 19.22
CA GLY A 61 10.00 19.09 19.88
C GLY A 61 10.18 18.23 21.13
N GLU A 62 9.10 17.68 21.71
CA GLU A 62 9.18 16.79 22.86
C GLU A 62 9.51 15.34 22.47
N ASN A 63 10.19 14.64 23.38
CA ASN A 63 10.57 13.24 23.21
C ASN A 63 9.54 12.30 23.82
N TYR A 64 9.24 11.23 23.09
CA TYR A 64 8.30 10.19 23.47
C TYR A 64 8.96 8.82 23.39
N ILE A 65 8.43 7.87 24.18
CA ILE A 65 8.76 6.45 24.06
C ILE A 65 7.57 5.76 23.41
N VAL A 66 7.78 5.22 22.21
CA VAL A 66 6.77 4.49 21.45
C VAL A 66 7.05 2.99 21.59
N TRP A 67 6.05 2.24 22.04
CA TRP A 67 6.09 0.79 22.17
C TRP A 67 5.27 0.15 21.07
N PHE A 68 5.88 -0.79 20.34
CA PHE A 68 5.25 -1.69 19.38
C PHE A 68 5.28 -3.10 19.99
N GLY A 69 4.20 -3.47 20.68
CA GLY A 69 4.20 -4.64 21.56
C GLY A 69 5.33 -4.55 22.60
N ALA A 70 6.31 -5.45 22.53
CA ALA A 70 7.44 -5.49 23.44
C ALA A 70 8.65 -4.64 22.99
N VAL A 71 8.66 -4.15 21.74
CA VAL A 71 9.75 -3.36 21.19
C VAL A 71 9.50 -1.88 21.48
N LYS A 72 10.53 -1.12 21.88
CA LYS A 72 10.42 0.32 22.12
C LYS A 72 11.38 1.13 21.25
N VAL A 73 10.96 2.32 20.87
CA VAL A 73 11.76 3.31 20.15
C VAL A 73 11.53 4.69 20.77
N GLN A 74 12.57 5.52 20.79
CA GLN A 74 12.45 6.93 21.16
C GLN A 74 12.21 7.74 19.89
N ALA A 75 11.30 8.71 19.96
CA ALA A 75 11.00 9.57 18.84
C ALA A 75 10.58 10.96 19.32
N THR A 76 10.90 11.97 18.54
CA THR A 76 10.50 13.35 18.79
C THR A 76 9.24 13.65 17.99
N ALA A 77 8.26 14.31 18.60
CA ALA A 77 7.10 14.78 17.86
C ALA A 77 7.45 15.99 17.00
N ASP A 78 6.86 16.10 15.82
CA ASP A 78 6.97 17.25 14.92
C ASP A 78 5.59 17.69 14.44
N MET A 79 5.59 18.72 13.59
CA MET A 79 4.42 19.10 12.80
C MET A 79 4.64 18.60 11.37
N ASP A 80 3.65 17.92 10.80
CA ASP A 80 3.68 17.65 9.37
C ASP A 80 3.40 18.93 8.54
N ARG A 81 3.55 18.83 7.22
CA ARG A 81 3.31 19.97 6.31
C ARG A 81 1.83 20.41 6.22
N GLU A 82 0.90 19.65 6.82
CA GLU A 82 -0.52 20.01 6.97
C GLU A 82 -0.84 20.58 8.35
N SER A 83 0.19 20.88 9.16
CA SER A 83 0.03 21.37 10.54
C SER A 83 -0.66 20.38 11.49
N LYS A 84 -0.50 19.07 11.25
CA LYS A 84 -0.89 18.03 12.21
C LYS A 84 0.32 17.61 13.03
N ARG A 85 0.08 17.39 14.33
CA ARG A 85 1.11 16.91 15.24
C ARG A 85 1.31 15.41 15.01
N ARG A 86 2.55 14.99 14.75
CA ARG A 86 2.85 13.58 14.51
C ARG A 86 4.12 13.14 15.20
N ILE A 87 4.28 11.83 15.26
CA ILE A 87 5.53 11.13 15.49
C ILE A 87 5.77 10.25 14.25
N LYS A 88 6.94 10.34 13.62
CA LYS A 88 7.35 9.47 12.52
C LYS A 88 8.47 8.54 13.01
N VAL A 89 8.29 7.23 12.87
CA VAL A 89 9.26 6.23 13.32
C VAL A 89 9.50 5.16 12.27
N THR A 90 10.76 4.72 12.15
CA THR A 90 11.14 3.58 11.33
C THR A 90 11.70 2.49 12.23
N LEU A 91 11.08 1.31 12.20
CA LEU A 91 11.49 0.20 13.06
C LEU A 91 12.38 -0.77 12.29
N LEU A 92 13.68 -0.76 12.56
CA LEU A 92 14.64 -1.67 11.92
C LEU A 92 14.73 -3.05 12.62
N HIS A 93 13.96 -3.25 13.68
CA HIS A 93 14.20 -4.38 14.59
C HIS A 93 13.49 -5.66 14.10
N TRP A 94 14.29 -6.67 13.72
CA TRP A 94 13.83 -7.99 13.29
C TRP A 94 13.02 -8.78 14.32
N SER A 95 12.94 -8.30 15.58
CA SER A 95 12.16 -8.94 16.64
C SER A 95 10.73 -8.39 16.79
N LEU A 96 10.24 -7.58 15.85
CA LEU A 96 8.82 -7.23 15.89
C LEU A 96 7.98 -8.51 15.70
N PRO A 97 6.98 -8.76 16.56
CA PRO A 97 6.13 -9.93 16.40
C PRO A 97 5.25 -9.73 15.17
N PHE A 98 5.34 -10.61 14.18
CA PHE A 98 4.43 -10.58 13.04
C PHE A 98 3.00 -10.89 13.50
N GLY A 99 2.06 -10.04 13.11
CA GLY A 99 0.66 -10.10 13.49
C GLY A 99 0.10 -8.80 14.06
N PRO A 100 -1.16 -8.86 14.54
CA PRO A 100 -1.81 -7.79 15.28
C PRO A 100 -0.93 -7.31 16.43
N THR A 101 -0.62 -6.02 16.46
CA THR A 101 0.33 -5.43 17.42
C THR A 101 -0.22 -4.15 18.01
N MET A 102 -0.22 -4.05 19.35
CA MET A 102 -0.62 -2.82 20.03
C MET A 102 0.50 -1.77 19.98
N ILE A 103 0.14 -0.50 19.80
CA ILE A 103 1.08 0.63 19.93
C ILE A 103 0.72 1.43 21.18
N ASN A 104 1.71 1.72 22.02
CA ASN A 104 1.53 2.62 23.17
C ASN A 104 2.61 3.71 23.15
N VAL A 105 2.17 4.97 23.21
CA VAL A 105 3.07 6.13 23.28
C VAL A 105 3.02 6.72 24.68
N ARG A 106 4.19 6.94 25.26
CA ARG A 106 4.34 7.60 26.55
C ARG A 106 5.22 8.84 26.47
N ASP A 107 4.90 9.84 27.27
CA ASP A 107 5.74 11.03 27.44
C ASP A 107 6.97 10.73 28.32
N SER A 108 7.81 11.74 28.52
CA SER A 108 9.00 11.69 29.39
C SER A 108 8.68 11.43 30.87
N SER A 109 7.44 11.70 31.30
CA SER A 109 6.92 11.42 32.64
C SER A 109 6.25 10.05 32.75
N HIS A 110 6.35 9.23 31.70
CA HIS A 110 5.74 7.90 31.57
C HIS A 110 4.19 7.87 31.56
N ASN A 111 3.53 9.01 31.35
CA ASN A 111 2.09 9.04 31.14
C ASN A 111 1.74 8.50 29.76
N SER A 112 0.60 7.82 29.63
CA SER A 112 0.09 7.36 28.33
C SER A 112 -0.50 8.53 27.55
N VAL A 113 -0.04 8.71 26.31
CA VAL A 113 -0.41 9.85 25.43
C VAL A 113 -1.27 9.39 24.25
N LEU A 114 -0.99 8.19 23.74
CA LEU A 114 -1.72 7.53 22.67
C LEU A 114 -1.66 6.02 22.87
N SER A 115 -2.78 5.32 22.64
CA SER A 115 -2.84 3.86 22.60
C SER A 115 -3.62 3.45 21.36
N ILE A 116 -3.01 2.61 20.53
CA ILE A 116 -3.64 2.05 19.34
C ILE A 116 -3.78 0.55 19.61
N PRO A 117 -5.01 0.01 19.59
CA PRO A 117 -5.24 -1.39 19.87
C PRO A 117 -4.66 -2.28 18.77
N SER A 118 -4.38 -3.53 19.09
CA SER A 118 -3.88 -4.51 18.09
C SER A 118 -4.88 -4.80 16.98
N SER A 119 -6.15 -4.42 17.12
CA SER A 119 -7.15 -4.51 16.05
C SER A 119 -6.86 -3.57 14.88
N ASP A 120 -6.14 -2.47 15.13
CA ASP A 120 -5.98 -1.37 14.19
C ASP A 120 -4.58 -1.30 13.58
N PHE A 121 -3.68 -2.22 14.00
CA PHE A 121 -2.31 -2.22 13.56
C PHE A 121 -1.72 -3.63 13.44
N THR A 122 -1.08 -3.91 12.29
CA THR A 122 -0.48 -5.21 11.97
C THR A 122 0.98 -5.06 11.56
N VAL A 123 1.87 -5.89 12.11
CA VAL A 123 3.26 -6.00 11.62
C VAL A 123 3.36 -7.21 10.71
N ILE A 124 3.92 -7.05 9.52
CA ILE A 124 4.04 -8.07 8.49
C ILE A 124 5.51 -8.34 8.15
N PRO A 125 5.83 -9.44 7.46
CA PRO A 125 7.19 -9.76 7.06
C PRO A 125 7.75 -8.79 6.01
N PRO A 126 9.08 -8.75 5.81
CA PRO A 126 9.71 -7.95 4.76
C PRO A 126 9.14 -8.25 3.36
N PRO A 127 9.23 -7.29 2.42
CA PRO A 127 8.64 -7.43 1.09
C PRO A 127 9.33 -8.48 0.22
N TYR A 128 8.58 -9.05 -0.72
CA TYR A 128 9.13 -9.79 -1.85
C TYR A 128 9.65 -8.83 -2.91
N THR A 129 10.93 -8.92 -3.26
CA THR A 129 11.48 -8.15 -4.39
C THR A 129 11.10 -8.82 -5.69
N LEU A 130 10.23 -8.17 -6.47
CA LEU A 130 9.83 -8.63 -7.80
C LEU A 130 10.81 -8.10 -8.85
N PRO A 131 11.38 -8.97 -9.71
CA PRO A 131 12.13 -8.51 -10.87
C PRO A 131 11.17 -7.97 -11.95
N SER A 132 11.72 -7.33 -12.99
CA SER A 132 10.94 -6.69 -14.05
C SER A 132 10.10 -7.63 -14.93
N ARG A 133 10.40 -8.93 -14.94
CA ARG A 133 9.71 -9.94 -15.78
C ARG A 133 9.96 -11.37 -15.30
N GLY A 134 9.14 -12.30 -15.80
CA GLY A 134 9.33 -13.74 -15.64
C GLY A 134 8.59 -14.33 -14.45
N GLU A 135 8.80 -15.62 -14.21
CA GLU A 135 8.21 -16.37 -13.11
C GLU A 135 9.13 -16.38 -11.89
N ASN A 136 8.58 -16.05 -10.73
CA ASN A 136 9.30 -15.92 -9.48
C ASN A 136 8.59 -16.72 -8.39
N GLN A 137 9.33 -17.62 -7.74
CA GLN A 137 8.82 -18.49 -6.70
C GLN A 137 9.59 -18.29 -5.40
N TYR A 138 8.86 -17.97 -4.33
CA TYR A 138 9.41 -17.77 -3.00
C TYR A 138 8.92 -18.91 -2.10
N HIS A 139 9.86 -19.72 -1.62
CA HIS A 139 9.58 -20.91 -0.82
C HIS A 139 9.69 -20.63 0.68
N TYR A 140 8.95 -21.39 1.49
CA TYR A 140 8.99 -21.34 2.96
C TYR A 140 8.64 -19.98 3.56
N GLN A 141 7.73 -19.27 2.89
CA GLN A 141 7.38 -17.91 3.25
C GLN A 141 6.24 -17.89 4.24
N LYS A 142 6.30 -16.97 5.20
CA LYS A 142 5.16 -16.67 6.07
C LYS A 142 4.58 -15.35 5.62
N LEU A 143 3.27 -15.30 5.50
CA LEU A 143 2.50 -14.07 5.40
C LEU A 143 1.89 -13.76 6.77
N THR A 144 1.14 -12.69 6.88
CA THR A 144 0.51 -12.31 8.15
C THR A 144 -0.91 -11.86 7.94
N VAL A 145 -1.77 -12.33 8.83
CA VAL A 145 -3.19 -12.01 8.89
C VAL A 145 -3.42 -10.98 10.00
N GLY A 146 -4.09 -9.88 9.68
CA GLY A 146 -4.53 -8.87 10.64
C GLY A 146 -5.63 -9.38 11.58
N ALA A 147 -6.01 -8.57 12.55
CA ALA A 147 -7.06 -8.93 13.51
C ALA A 147 -8.44 -9.08 12.87
N ASP A 148 -8.64 -8.40 11.74
CA ASP A 148 -9.83 -8.39 10.89
C ASP A 148 -9.91 -9.60 9.92
N GLY A 149 -8.86 -10.43 9.87
CA GLY A 149 -8.78 -11.55 8.94
C GLY A 149 -8.16 -11.20 7.58
N THR A 150 -7.70 -9.97 7.38
CA THR A 150 -7.03 -9.53 6.14
C THR A 150 -5.63 -10.12 6.06
N LEU A 151 -5.31 -10.85 5.00
CA LEU A 151 -3.96 -11.36 4.71
C LEU A 151 -3.12 -10.29 4.00
N TYR A 152 -1.95 -10.01 4.53
CA TYR A 152 -1.04 -9.00 3.99
C TYR A 152 0.19 -9.62 3.32
N CYS A 153 0.56 -9.05 2.16
CA CYS A 153 1.75 -9.41 1.39
C CYS A 153 2.44 -8.13 0.90
N ALA A 154 3.66 -7.87 1.37
CA ALA A 154 4.43 -6.71 0.94
C ALA A 154 5.27 -7.03 -0.30
N LEU A 155 5.35 -6.07 -1.23
CA LEU A 155 6.07 -6.16 -2.49
C LEU A 155 7.05 -4.98 -2.62
N ASN A 156 8.26 -5.28 -3.08
CA ASN A 156 9.21 -4.30 -3.58
C ASN A 156 9.29 -4.45 -5.10
N MET A 157 8.93 -3.40 -5.81
CA MET A 157 8.82 -3.34 -7.26
C MET A 157 9.72 -2.28 -7.90
N GLU A 158 10.80 -1.87 -7.23
CA GLU A 158 11.77 -0.86 -7.70
C GLU A 158 12.31 -1.15 -9.13
N TRP A 159 12.34 -2.44 -9.50
CA TRP A 159 12.82 -2.91 -10.81
C TRP A 159 11.73 -2.98 -11.89
N VAL A 160 10.47 -2.86 -11.51
CA VAL A 160 9.33 -2.91 -12.42
C VAL A 160 8.99 -1.46 -12.82
N ARG A 161 9.49 -1.01 -13.96
CA ARG A 161 9.29 0.38 -14.42
C ARG A 161 8.37 0.50 -15.63
N GLN A 162 8.32 -0.58 -16.41
CA GLN A 162 7.51 -0.72 -17.61
C GLN A 162 6.09 -1.14 -17.27
N ALA A 163 5.19 -0.99 -18.22
CA ALA A 163 3.87 -1.57 -18.11
C ALA A 163 3.99 -3.10 -18.04
N VAL A 164 3.37 -3.71 -17.03
CA VAL A 164 3.43 -5.14 -16.80
C VAL A 164 2.08 -5.68 -16.34
N HIS A 165 1.77 -6.89 -16.80
CA HIS A 165 0.75 -7.75 -16.23
C HIS A 165 1.39 -8.63 -15.15
N ILE A 166 0.85 -8.57 -13.93
CA ILE A 166 1.33 -9.32 -12.78
C ILE A 166 0.27 -10.33 -12.35
N GLU A 167 0.61 -11.62 -12.38
CA GLU A 167 -0.18 -12.70 -11.80
C GLU A 167 0.42 -13.10 -10.45
N GLY A 168 -0.40 -13.29 -9.42
CA GLY A 168 0.03 -13.67 -8.08
C GLY A 168 -0.82 -14.80 -7.49
N GLN A 169 -0.17 -15.83 -6.93
CA GLN A 169 -0.84 -16.99 -6.36
C GLN A 169 -0.09 -17.59 -5.15
N LEU A 170 -0.83 -18.16 -4.21
CA LEU A 170 -0.32 -18.95 -3.10
C LEU A 170 -0.49 -20.44 -3.39
N LEU A 171 0.63 -21.16 -3.49
CA LEU A 171 0.65 -22.59 -3.76
C LEU A 171 0.58 -23.38 -2.45
N GLY A 172 -0.24 -24.42 -2.45
CA GLY A 172 -0.49 -25.24 -1.27
C GLY A 172 -1.35 -24.53 -0.23
N TYR A 173 -1.99 -23.40 -0.53
CA TYR A 173 -2.81 -22.61 0.38
C TYR A 173 -4.13 -22.24 -0.29
N PRO A 174 -5.24 -22.95 -0.01
CA PRO A 174 -6.49 -22.80 -0.75
C PRO A 174 -7.29 -21.57 -0.31
N LEU A 175 -6.69 -20.39 -0.39
CA LEU A 175 -7.35 -19.13 -0.11
C LEU A 175 -8.32 -18.78 -1.24
N ARG A 176 -9.59 -18.62 -0.89
CA ARG A 176 -10.61 -18.02 -1.74
C ARG A 176 -10.66 -16.54 -1.44
N ILE A 177 -10.47 -15.74 -2.47
CA ILE A 177 -10.32 -14.29 -2.33
C ILE A 177 -11.70 -13.68 -2.54
N ASP A 178 -12.17 -12.99 -1.51
CA ASP A 178 -13.45 -12.29 -1.55
C ASP A 178 -13.25 -10.89 -2.14
N ASP A 179 -12.17 -10.20 -1.72
CA ASP A 179 -11.76 -8.89 -2.19
C ASP A 179 -10.28 -8.65 -1.91
N PHE A 180 -9.66 -7.69 -2.59
CA PHE A 180 -8.32 -7.25 -2.25
C PHE A 180 -8.08 -5.78 -2.61
N THR A 181 -7.22 -5.14 -1.83
CA THR A 181 -6.78 -3.77 -2.04
C THR A 181 -5.27 -3.69 -2.08
N VAL A 182 -4.75 -2.73 -2.84
CA VAL A 182 -3.32 -2.45 -2.90
C VAL A 182 -3.06 -1.11 -2.25
N LEU A 183 -2.29 -1.15 -1.17
CA LEU A 183 -1.82 0.05 -0.47
C LEU A 183 -0.37 0.30 -0.84
N ASN A 184 0.08 1.55 -0.79
CA ASN A 184 1.51 1.82 -0.70
C ASN A 184 1.97 1.96 0.75
N VAL A 185 3.28 2.05 0.95
CA VAL A 185 3.89 2.20 2.29
C VAL A 185 3.57 3.51 3.01
N GLN A 186 2.93 4.46 2.35
CA GLN A 186 2.48 5.71 2.96
C GLN A 186 0.99 5.69 3.34
N GLY A 187 0.28 4.60 3.00
CA GLY A 187 -1.14 4.38 3.27
C GLY A 187 -2.09 4.81 2.15
N TYR A 188 -1.58 5.18 0.97
CA TYR A 188 -2.44 5.49 -0.17
C TYR A 188 -3.07 4.22 -0.74
N ASN A 189 -4.34 4.28 -1.11
CA ASN A 189 -4.97 3.24 -1.91
C ASN A 189 -4.54 3.43 -3.37
N MET A 190 -3.91 2.39 -3.91
CA MET A 190 -3.33 2.33 -5.26
C MET A 190 -4.27 1.71 -6.29
N GLU A 191 -5.50 1.34 -5.91
CA GLU A 191 -6.51 0.77 -6.81
C GLU A 191 -6.91 1.70 -7.94
N THR A 192 -6.79 3.03 -7.74
CA THR A 192 -7.21 4.04 -8.72
C THR A 192 -6.40 4.03 -10.03
N VAL A 193 -5.34 3.21 -10.12
CA VAL A 193 -4.42 3.21 -11.26
C VAL A 193 -4.22 1.85 -11.95
N GLY A 194 -5.00 0.83 -11.58
CA GLY A 194 -4.91 -0.53 -12.12
C GLY A 194 -6.25 -1.16 -12.48
N LEU A 195 -6.24 -2.11 -13.42
CA LEU A 195 -7.31 -3.07 -13.59
C LEU A 195 -6.95 -4.35 -12.83
N TRP A 196 -7.95 -4.89 -12.14
CA TRP A 196 -7.76 -5.97 -11.18
C TRP A 196 -8.79 -7.06 -11.45
N ARG A 197 -8.34 -8.31 -11.36
CA ARG A 197 -9.23 -9.47 -11.48
C ARG A 197 -8.78 -10.56 -10.54
N ILE A 198 -9.76 -11.22 -9.92
CA ILE A 198 -9.56 -12.45 -9.16
C ILE A 198 -10.03 -13.60 -10.06
N ASP A 199 -9.14 -14.53 -10.35
CA ASP A 199 -9.46 -15.74 -11.09
C ASP A 199 -9.56 -16.95 -10.13
N PRO A 200 -10.75 -17.55 -9.97
CA PRO A 200 -10.93 -18.71 -9.12
C PRO A 200 -10.08 -19.90 -9.59
N THR A 201 -9.53 -20.64 -8.64
CA THR A 201 -8.68 -21.80 -8.97
C THR A 201 -9.04 -23.09 -8.22
N GLY A 202 -8.14 -24.07 -8.25
CA GLY A 202 -8.31 -25.42 -7.70
C GLY A 202 -8.17 -25.50 -6.17
N SER A 203 -8.42 -26.69 -5.61
CA SER A 203 -8.47 -26.93 -4.16
C SER A 203 -7.12 -26.94 -3.43
N ASP A 204 -6.02 -26.86 -4.17
CA ASP A 204 -4.64 -26.96 -3.67
C ASP A 204 -3.88 -25.63 -3.72
N LYS A 205 -4.50 -24.57 -4.23
CA LYS A 205 -3.90 -23.24 -4.39
C LYS A 205 -4.94 -22.12 -4.20
N SER A 206 -4.45 -20.91 -3.98
CA SER A 206 -5.34 -19.75 -3.84
C SER A 206 -5.95 -19.38 -5.17
N ASP A 207 -7.03 -18.62 -5.14
CA ASP A 207 -7.43 -17.82 -6.30
C ASP A 207 -6.24 -16.94 -6.75
N GLU A 208 -6.17 -16.67 -8.04
CA GLU A 208 -5.09 -15.92 -8.66
C GLU A 208 -5.47 -14.45 -8.73
N ILE A 209 -4.58 -13.58 -8.28
CA ILE A 209 -4.73 -12.13 -8.41
C ILE A 209 -4.02 -11.69 -9.69
N LEU A 210 -4.73 -10.99 -10.54
CA LEU A 210 -4.21 -10.37 -11.76
C LEU A 210 -4.20 -8.84 -11.55
N TYR A 211 -3.06 -8.22 -11.85
CA TYR A 211 -2.84 -6.78 -11.72
C TYR A 211 -2.15 -6.23 -12.97
N ASP A 212 -2.84 -5.33 -13.67
CA ASP A 212 -2.26 -4.53 -14.75
C ASP A 212 -1.63 -3.27 -14.16
N ARG A 213 -0.31 -3.20 -14.18
CA ARG A 213 0.44 -2.01 -13.78
C ARG A 213 0.81 -1.21 -15.02
N HIS A 214 0.31 0.03 -15.11
CA HIS A 214 0.70 0.95 -16.18
C HIS A 214 2.18 1.38 -16.06
N SER A 215 2.75 1.91 -17.15
CA SER A 215 4.16 2.34 -17.19
C SER A 215 4.44 3.53 -16.27
N PHE A 216 5.52 3.43 -15.50
CA PHE A 216 6.03 4.51 -14.64
C PHE A 216 7.30 5.16 -15.21
N GLU A 217 7.67 4.89 -16.46
CA GLU A 217 8.90 5.45 -17.04
C GLU A 217 8.95 6.99 -16.99
N LEU A 218 7.83 7.67 -17.26
CA LEU A 218 7.75 9.13 -17.13
C LEU A 218 7.87 9.60 -15.68
N TYR A 219 7.22 8.90 -14.74
CA TYR A 219 7.39 9.14 -13.30
C TYR A 219 8.87 9.06 -12.91
N TYR A 220 9.58 8.02 -13.33
CA TYR A 220 11.01 7.86 -13.06
C TYR A 220 11.86 8.95 -13.71
N GLN A 221 11.52 9.40 -14.91
CA GLN A 221 12.22 10.50 -15.58
C GLN A 221 12.02 11.83 -14.84
N ASP A 222 10.85 12.06 -14.25
CA ASP A 222 10.54 13.26 -13.48
C ASP A 222 11.14 13.25 -12.06
N HIS A 223 11.47 12.06 -11.52
CA HIS A 223 12.13 11.87 -10.22
C HIS A 223 13.66 11.65 -10.32
N ALA A 224 14.22 11.57 -11.54
CA ALA A 224 15.67 11.51 -11.75
C ALA A 224 16.33 12.86 -11.38
N GLU A 225 17.58 12.81 -10.91
CA GLU A 225 18.31 13.97 -10.36
C GLU A 225 18.15 15.26 -11.20
N ARG A 226 17.69 16.34 -10.54
CA ARG A 226 17.51 17.73 -11.05
C ARG A 226 16.24 18.04 -11.85
N ARG A 227 15.16 17.32 -11.61
CA ARG A 227 13.82 17.57 -12.18
C ARG A 227 12.84 18.06 -11.10
N PRO A 228 11.68 18.64 -11.45
CA PRO A 228 10.78 19.30 -10.50
C PRO A 228 10.26 18.43 -9.34
N HIS A 229 10.27 17.10 -9.45
CA HIS A 229 9.68 16.17 -8.47
C HIS A 229 10.76 15.36 -7.71
N GLU A 230 11.86 16.00 -7.33
CA GLU A 230 12.83 15.37 -6.41
C GLU A 230 12.20 15.19 -5.02
N VAL A 231 12.32 14.00 -4.43
CA VAL A 231 11.79 13.67 -3.11
C VAL A 231 12.54 14.42 -2.02
N ASP A 232 11.83 15.02 -1.06
CA ASP A 232 12.45 15.65 0.10
C ASP A 232 12.99 14.58 1.06
N SER A 233 14.31 14.51 1.18
CA SER A 233 14.99 13.63 2.13
C SER A 233 14.60 13.85 3.61
N ALA A 234 14.17 15.06 3.99
CA ALA A 234 13.71 15.37 5.33
C ALA A 234 12.27 14.91 5.60
N ASP A 235 11.41 14.93 4.58
CA ASP A 235 10.08 14.33 4.64
C ASP A 235 9.71 13.63 3.31
N PRO A 236 10.04 12.34 3.16
CA PRO A 236 9.80 11.59 1.92
C PRO A 236 8.32 11.43 1.50
N ASP A 237 7.37 11.98 2.25
CA ASP A 237 5.97 12.11 1.84
C ASP A 237 5.75 13.27 0.86
N TYR A 238 6.78 14.08 0.59
CA TYR A 238 6.70 15.25 -0.26
C TYR A 238 7.91 15.35 -1.18
N HIS A 239 7.72 16.08 -2.28
CA HIS A 239 8.80 16.58 -3.10
C HIS A 239 9.36 17.90 -2.53
N LEU A 240 10.54 18.29 -3.01
CA LEU A 240 11.19 19.57 -2.68
C LEU A 240 10.34 20.78 -3.09
N ASP A 241 9.52 20.65 -4.13
CA ASP A 241 8.63 21.73 -4.61
C ASP A 241 7.37 21.93 -3.75
N GLY A 242 7.17 21.10 -2.71
CA GLY A 242 6.03 21.19 -1.81
C GLY A 242 4.88 20.24 -2.15
N THR A 243 4.86 19.65 -3.34
CA THR A 243 3.83 18.68 -3.75
C THR A 243 4.03 17.34 -3.04
N ARG A 244 2.99 16.50 -3.03
CA ARG A 244 3.05 15.19 -2.37
C ARG A 244 3.77 14.17 -3.23
N HIS A 245 4.59 13.36 -2.58
CA HIS A 245 5.21 12.19 -3.17
C HIS A 245 4.36 10.96 -2.85
N ILE A 246 4.12 10.14 -3.87
CA ILE A 246 3.44 8.86 -3.76
C ILE A 246 4.42 7.77 -4.18
N ASP A 247 4.76 6.90 -3.23
CA ASP A 247 5.59 5.74 -3.47
C ASP A 247 4.80 4.72 -4.31
N HIS A 248 5.30 4.40 -5.51
CA HIS A 248 4.74 3.39 -6.41
C HIS A 248 5.56 2.09 -6.46
N GLU A 249 6.61 2.00 -5.66
CA GLU A 249 7.59 0.91 -5.67
C GLU A 249 7.32 -0.08 -4.54
N HIS A 250 6.92 0.44 -3.39
CA HIS A 250 6.68 -0.35 -2.19
C HIS A 250 5.18 -0.48 -1.94
N LEU A 251 4.66 -1.66 -2.23
CA LEU A 251 3.23 -1.96 -2.16
C LEU A 251 2.94 -3.01 -1.09
N ILE A 252 1.71 -2.98 -0.60
CA ILE A 252 1.15 -3.95 0.33
C ILE A 252 -0.18 -4.41 -0.25
N LEU A 253 -0.25 -5.69 -0.62
CA LEU A 253 -1.51 -6.35 -0.95
C LEU A 253 -2.23 -6.67 0.36
N ALA A 254 -3.45 -6.18 0.50
CA ALA A 254 -4.37 -6.47 1.59
C ALA A 254 -5.52 -7.33 1.03
N ILE A 255 -5.53 -8.61 1.38
CA ILE A 255 -6.38 -9.63 0.75
C ILE A 255 -7.38 -10.13 1.78
N SER A 256 -8.67 -9.94 1.52
CA SER A 256 -9.75 -10.55 2.30
C SER A 256 -10.16 -11.88 1.69
N GLY A 257 -10.49 -12.85 2.53
CA GLY A 257 -10.81 -14.18 2.05
C GLY A 257 -10.96 -15.23 3.13
N HIS A 258 -11.10 -16.48 2.68
CA HIS A 258 -11.35 -17.63 3.54
C HIS A 258 -10.67 -18.89 2.98
N LEU A 259 -10.51 -19.92 3.83
CA LEU A 259 -9.84 -21.17 3.42
C LEU A 259 -10.81 -22.21 2.85
N GLY A 260 -10.59 -22.60 1.61
CA GLY A 260 -11.26 -23.72 0.96
C GLY A 260 -12.76 -23.46 0.76
N ARG A 261 -13.61 -24.14 1.52
CA ARG A 261 -15.07 -23.96 1.50
C ARG A 261 -15.63 -23.41 2.81
N THR A 262 -14.77 -23.00 3.75
CA THR A 262 -15.23 -22.36 4.98
C THR A 262 -15.70 -20.95 4.66
N THR A 263 -16.58 -20.37 5.47
CA THR A 263 -16.90 -18.93 5.39
C THR A 263 -16.24 -18.16 6.53
N THR A 264 -15.34 -18.81 7.26
CA THR A 264 -14.68 -18.23 8.42
C THR A 264 -13.48 -17.41 7.93
N PRO A 265 -13.32 -16.16 8.41
CA PRO A 265 -12.12 -15.37 8.14
C PRO A 265 -10.84 -16.09 8.54
N LEU A 266 -9.73 -15.66 7.96
CA LEU A 266 -8.42 -16.20 8.30
C LEU A 266 -8.08 -15.93 9.78
N PRO A 267 -7.47 -16.88 10.49
CA PRO A 267 -7.05 -16.66 11.87
C PRO A 267 -5.92 -15.61 11.93
N PRO A 268 -6.01 -14.61 12.83
CA PRO A 268 -4.98 -13.58 12.95
C PRO A 268 -3.59 -14.14 13.32
N GLY A 269 -2.55 -13.43 12.88
CA GLY A 269 -1.15 -13.78 13.14
C GLY A 269 -0.43 -14.35 11.90
N PRO A 270 0.77 -14.94 12.09
CA PRO A 270 1.54 -15.48 10.99
C PRO A 270 0.86 -16.72 10.38
N THR A 271 0.89 -16.82 9.06
CA THR A 271 0.46 -18.05 8.39
C THR A 271 1.44 -19.19 8.66
N ARG A 272 1.03 -20.42 8.31
CA ARG A 272 2.02 -21.48 8.05
C ARG A 272 2.93 -21.09 6.89
N GLU A 273 4.03 -21.82 6.70
CA GLU A 273 4.91 -21.64 5.55
C GLU A 273 4.20 -21.99 4.24
N LEU A 274 4.33 -21.09 3.27
CA LEU A 274 3.68 -21.11 1.97
C LEU A 274 4.75 -21.05 0.87
N LYS A 275 4.32 -21.40 -0.35
CA LYS A 275 5.04 -21.05 -1.57
C LYS A 275 4.25 -19.93 -2.25
N VAL A 276 4.89 -18.78 -2.46
CA VAL A 276 4.30 -17.61 -3.14
C VAL A 276 4.86 -17.58 -4.56
N GLU A 277 4.00 -17.42 -5.55
CA GLU A 277 4.36 -17.35 -6.96
C GLU A 277 3.87 -16.05 -7.57
N PHE A 278 4.75 -15.40 -8.33
CA PHE A 278 4.43 -14.24 -9.16
C PHE A 278 4.89 -14.47 -10.59
N ARG A 279 4.06 -14.14 -11.58
CA ARG A 279 4.45 -14.09 -12.99
C ARG A 279 4.28 -12.68 -13.52
N LEU A 280 5.33 -12.16 -14.17
CA LEU A 280 5.34 -10.82 -14.72
C LEU A 280 5.54 -10.87 -16.23
N HIS A 281 4.58 -10.32 -16.96
CA HIS A 281 4.55 -10.25 -18.42
C HIS A 281 4.63 -8.79 -18.86
N LEU A 282 5.49 -8.48 -19.83
CA LEU A 282 5.52 -7.16 -20.44
C LEU A 282 4.30 -7.00 -21.35
N GLU A 283 3.66 -5.84 -21.31
CA GLU A 283 2.64 -5.43 -22.28
C GLU A 283 3.24 -5.08 -23.66
#